data_AF-A0A7X4B772-F1
#
_entry.id   AF-A0A7X4B772-F1
#
_cell.length_a   1.000
_cell.length_b   1.000
_cell.length_c   1.000
_cell.angle_alpha   90.00
_cell.angle_beta   90.00
_cell.angle_gamma   90.00
#
_symmetry.space_group_name_H-M   'P 1'
#
loop_
_entity.id
_entity.type
_entity.pdbx_description
1 polymer ?
#
loop_
_entity_poly.entity_id
_entity_poly.type
_entity_poly.pdbx_seq_one_letter_code
_entity_poly.pdbx_strand_id
1 'polypeptide(L)'
;MRYDLVIDTDECYSGNNTPQSPPPMGLLAACHSAGDTRLQNCLAFYSLSKRSNAPGMRSGFVAGDAHLIKKFLQYRTYHGCTLSLPVQAASIAAWSDEEHVIENRTLYQEKFTAVLEVLKDALP
;
A
#
# COMPACT_ATOMS: atom_id res chain seq x y z
N MET A 1 -8.50 20.44 9.05
CA MET A 1 -9.52 20.02 8.04
C MET A 1 -10.79 20.81 8.24
N ARG A 2 -11.42 21.30 7.17
CA ARG A 2 -12.62 22.16 7.24
C ARG A 2 -13.90 21.43 7.69
N TYR A 3 -13.94 20.10 7.57
CA TYR A 3 -15.17 19.31 7.71
C TYR A 3 -15.07 18.11 8.67
N ASP A 4 -14.03 18.03 9.51
CA ASP A 4 -13.81 16.92 10.47
C ASP A 4 -14.10 15.52 9.88
N LEU A 5 -13.45 15.22 8.76
CA LEU A 5 -13.57 13.93 8.06
C LEU A 5 -12.36 13.07 8.34
N VAL A 6 -12.57 11.75 8.34
CA VAL A 6 -11.49 10.75 8.26
C VAL A 6 -11.20 10.47 6.79
N ILE A 7 -9.93 10.55 6.43
CA ILE A 7 -9.42 10.19 5.10
C ILE A 7 -8.71 8.85 5.23
N ASP A 8 -9.18 7.89 4.44
CA ASP A 8 -8.61 6.56 4.32
C ASP A 8 -8.17 6.35 2.86
N THR A 9 -6.90 6.02 2.64
CA THR A 9 -6.36 5.68 1.31
C THR A 9 -5.95 4.22 1.22
N ASP A 10 -6.47 3.53 0.19
CA ASP A 10 -5.98 2.23 -0.24
C ASP A 10 -4.75 2.41 -1.16
N GLU A 11 -3.56 2.14 -0.62
CA GLU A 11 -2.28 2.29 -1.31
C GLU A 11 -1.67 0.94 -1.68
N CYS A 12 -2.49 -0.10 -1.90
CA CYS A 12 -2.02 -1.43 -2.28
C CYS A 12 -1.25 -1.49 -3.62
N TYR A 13 -1.39 -0.47 -4.47
CA TYR A 13 -0.70 -0.36 -5.76
C TYR A 13 0.49 0.61 -5.75
N SER A 14 0.82 1.19 -4.59
CA SER A 14 1.96 2.13 -4.46
C SER A 14 3.29 1.51 -4.95
N GLY A 15 3.44 0.19 -4.82
CA GLY A 15 4.60 -0.55 -5.29
C GLY A 15 4.57 -0.94 -6.78
N ASN A 16 3.56 -0.57 -7.57
CA ASN A 16 3.43 -0.91 -8.98
C ASN A 16 3.51 0.34 -9.88
N ASN A 17 4.59 1.11 -9.72
CA ASN A 17 4.89 2.27 -10.58
C ASN A 17 5.83 1.89 -11.74
N THR A 18 5.79 2.67 -12.82
CA THR A 18 6.76 2.58 -13.91
C THR A 18 8.16 2.97 -13.41
N PRO A 19 9.22 2.23 -13.76
CA PRO A 19 10.61 2.55 -13.39
C PRO A 19 11.06 3.96 -13.78
N GLN A 20 10.50 4.50 -14.87
CA GLN A 20 10.84 5.84 -15.38
C GLN A 20 10.09 6.97 -14.65
N SER A 21 9.15 6.66 -13.75
CA SER A 21 8.36 7.65 -13.01
C SER A 21 8.69 7.59 -11.52
N PRO A 22 8.75 8.75 -10.83
CA PRO A 22 8.88 8.74 -9.39
C PRO A 22 7.71 7.96 -8.76
N PRO A 23 7.93 7.30 -7.62
CA PRO A 23 6.85 6.61 -6.93
C PRO A 23 5.72 7.60 -6.64
N PRO A 24 4.44 7.16 -6.73
CA PRO A 24 3.32 8.03 -6.46
C PRO A 24 3.41 8.58 -5.04
N MET A 25 3.06 9.84 -4.86
CA MET A 25 3.01 10.46 -3.53
C MET A 25 1.94 9.77 -2.69
N GLY A 26 2.34 9.14 -1.59
CA GLY A 26 1.41 8.56 -0.61
C GLY A 26 0.78 9.62 0.29
N LEU A 27 -0.37 9.29 0.89
CA LEU A 27 -1.13 10.16 1.79
C LEU A 27 -0.26 10.69 2.93
N LEU A 28 0.52 9.82 3.58
CA LEU A 28 1.32 10.22 4.75
C LEU A 28 2.41 11.23 4.38
N ALA A 29 3.00 11.08 3.18
CA ALA A 29 3.96 12.05 2.65
C ALA A 29 3.28 13.39 2.31
N ALA A 30 2.07 13.35 1.76
CA ALA A 30 1.26 14.55 1.49
C ALA A 30 0.85 15.29 2.77
N CYS A 31 0.44 14.56 3.83
CA CYS A 31 0.15 15.14 5.13
C CYS A 31 1.38 15.82 5.73
N HIS A 32 2.53 15.14 5.67
CA HIS A 32 3.78 15.68 6.17
C HIS A 32 4.20 16.95 5.43
N SER A 33 4.11 16.97 4.09
CA SER A 33 4.45 18.15 3.28
C SER A 33 3.48 19.32 3.50
N ALA A 34 2.23 19.04 3.88
CA ALA A 34 1.24 20.02 4.30
C ALA A 34 1.41 20.50 5.77
N GLY A 35 2.43 20.03 6.48
CA GLY A 35 2.73 20.40 7.87
C GLY A 35 1.96 19.63 8.94
N ASP A 36 1.15 18.64 8.55
CA ASP A 36 0.49 17.73 9.50
C ASP A 36 1.36 16.51 9.78
N THR A 37 2.29 16.67 10.71
CA THR A 37 3.15 15.59 11.21
C THR A 37 2.44 14.63 12.14
N ARG A 38 1.24 15.00 12.62
CA ARG A 38 0.41 14.16 13.51
C ARG A 38 -0.55 13.26 12.74
N LEU A 39 -0.64 13.45 11.42
CA LEU A 39 -1.46 12.65 10.51
C LEU A 39 -2.93 12.64 10.95
N GLN A 40 -3.43 13.78 11.44
CA GLN A 40 -4.75 13.85 12.07
C GLN A 40 -5.82 13.38 11.10
N ASN A 41 -6.67 12.46 11.55
CA ASN A 41 -7.75 11.86 10.77
C ASN A 41 -7.30 11.21 9.44
N CYS A 42 -6.02 10.87 9.27
CA CYS A 42 -5.50 10.27 8.03
C CYS A 42 -5.03 8.84 8.29
N LEU A 43 -5.43 7.90 7.44
CA LEU A 43 -5.01 6.50 7.47
C LEU A 43 -4.65 6.04 6.05
N ALA A 44 -3.57 5.31 5.91
CA ALA A 44 -3.12 4.68 4.67
C ALA A 44 -2.98 3.17 4.87
N PHE A 45 -3.54 2.39 3.94
CA PHE A 45 -3.55 0.94 3.99
C PHE A 45 -2.66 0.35 2.90
N TYR A 46 -1.84 -0.62 3.30
CA TYR A 46 -0.88 -1.29 2.44
C TYR A 46 -1.07 -2.81 2.48
N SER A 47 -0.75 -3.48 1.37
CA SER A 47 -0.80 -4.94 1.27
C SER A 47 0.37 -5.51 0.49
N LEU A 48 0.86 -6.68 0.92
CA LEU A 48 1.85 -7.47 0.18
C LEU A 48 1.26 -8.17 -1.06
N SER A 49 -0.07 -8.19 -1.20
CA SER A 49 -0.75 -9.00 -2.23
C SER A 49 -0.27 -8.68 -3.65
N LYS A 50 -0.08 -7.40 -3.97
CA LYS A 50 0.34 -6.94 -5.31
C LYS A 50 1.84 -6.66 -5.36
N ARG A 51 2.40 -6.05 -4.31
CA ARG A 51 3.83 -5.75 -4.19
C ARG A 51 4.71 -6.99 -4.35
N SER A 52 4.35 -8.08 -3.67
CA SER A 52 5.17 -9.30 -3.57
C SER A 52 4.53 -10.53 -4.20
N ASN A 53 3.48 -10.36 -5.03
CA ASN A 53 2.70 -11.45 -5.63
C ASN A 53 2.23 -12.52 -4.62
N ALA A 54 1.97 -12.09 -3.38
CA ALA A 54 1.69 -13.00 -2.26
C ALA A 54 0.27 -12.78 -1.67
N PRO A 55 -0.80 -12.82 -2.49
CA PRO A 55 -2.16 -12.56 -2.01
C PRO A 55 -2.63 -13.58 -0.97
N GLY A 56 -2.12 -14.82 -1.03
CA GLY A 56 -2.44 -15.90 -0.10
C GLY A 56 -1.92 -15.69 1.33
N MET A 57 -0.91 -14.84 1.53
CA MET A 57 -0.38 -14.55 2.87
C MET A 57 -1.35 -13.70 3.71
N ARG A 58 -2.33 -13.05 3.08
CA ARG A 58 -3.30 -12.17 3.76
C ARG A 58 -2.62 -11.13 4.67
N SER A 59 -1.49 -10.59 4.22
CA SER A 59 -0.63 -9.70 5.01
C SER A 59 -0.62 -8.27 4.45
N GLY A 60 -0.66 -7.31 5.37
CA GLY A 60 -0.75 -5.89 5.13
C GLY A 60 -0.67 -5.11 6.45
N PHE A 61 -0.64 -3.79 6.36
CA PHE A 61 -0.64 -2.91 7.53
C PHE A 61 -1.40 -1.62 7.25
N VAL A 62 -1.74 -0.91 8.33
CA VAL A 62 -2.31 0.44 8.30
C VAL A 62 -1.36 1.38 9.05
N ALA A 63 -1.16 2.58 8.53
CA ALA A 63 -0.34 3.63 9.13
C ALA A 63 -1.05 4.99 9.04
N GLY A 64 -0.84 5.88 10.01
CA GLY A 64 -1.59 7.13 10.10
C GLY A 64 -1.84 7.58 11.53
N ASP A 65 -3.01 8.20 11.76
CA ASP A 65 -3.43 8.75 13.05
C ASP A 65 -3.37 7.72 14.19
N ALA A 66 -2.52 7.98 15.18
CA ALA A 66 -2.31 7.10 16.33
C ALA A 66 -3.58 6.90 17.18
N HIS A 67 -4.47 7.89 17.27
CA HIS A 67 -5.72 7.77 18.03
C HIS A 67 -6.70 6.83 17.33
N LEU A 68 -6.81 6.94 16.00
CA LEU A 68 -7.63 6.03 15.21
C LEU A 68 -7.06 4.60 15.23
N ILE A 69 -5.74 4.45 15.06
CA ILE A 69 -5.07 3.14 15.12
C ILE A 69 -5.28 2.48 16.49
N LYS A 70 -5.21 3.23 17.60
CA LYS A 70 -5.47 2.70 18.94
C LYS A 70 -6.89 2.14 19.07
N LYS A 71 -7.90 2.87 18.59
CA LYS A 71 -9.29 2.39 18.57
C LYS A 71 -9.44 1.16 17.68
N PHE A 72 -8.78 1.16 16.51
CA PHE A 72 -8.82 0.04 15.58
C PHE A 72 -8.16 -1.21 16.19
N LEU A 73 -7.03 -1.07 16.89
CA LEU A 73 -6.39 -2.16 17.63
C LEU A 73 -7.33 -2.79 18.67
N GLN A 74 -8.04 -1.96 19.44
CA GLN A 74 -9.03 -2.44 20.42
C GLN A 74 -10.16 -3.22 19.73
N TYR A 75 -10.67 -2.74 18.59
CA TYR A 75 -11.68 -3.46 17.84
C TYR A 75 -11.17 -4.82 17.33
N ARG A 76 -9.92 -4.87 16.85
CA ARG A 76 -9.29 -6.07 16.29
C ARG A 76 -9.15 -7.21 17.31
N THR A 77 -9.12 -6.93 18.62
CA THR A 77 -9.08 -7.99 19.64
C THR A 77 -10.36 -8.81 19.68
N TYR A 78 -11.51 -8.21 19.35
CA TYR A 78 -12.80 -8.89 19.28
C TYR A 78 -13.08 -9.47 17.89
N HIS A 79 -12.62 -8.81 16.83
CA HIS A 79 -12.81 -9.26 15.45
C HIS A 79 -11.97 -10.51 15.10
N GLY A 80 -10.92 -10.83 15.88
CA GLY A 80 -10.17 -12.09 15.72
C GLY A 80 -9.24 -12.14 14.49
N CYS A 81 -8.86 -10.99 13.94
CA CYS A 81 -8.01 -10.90 12.73
C CYS A 81 -6.50 -10.91 13.05
N THR A 82 -6.03 -11.96 13.74
CA THR A 82 -4.61 -12.15 14.08
C THR A 82 -3.85 -12.83 12.95
N LEU A 83 -2.60 -12.40 12.70
CA LEU A 83 -1.71 -13.02 11.72
C LEU A 83 -0.88 -14.12 12.40
N SER A 84 -0.75 -15.30 11.80
CA SER A 84 0.07 -16.37 12.38
C SER A 84 1.56 -16.01 12.39
N LEU A 85 2.32 -16.52 13.37
CA LEU A 85 3.75 -16.21 13.49
C LEU A 85 4.58 -16.56 12.25
N PRO A 86 4.37 -17.70 11.56
CA PRO A 86 5.08 -17.99 10.32
C PRO A 86 4.78 -16.97 9.22
N VAL A 87 3.51 -16.53 9.10
CA VAL A 87 3.12 -15.51 8.12
C VAL A 87 3.71 -14.16 8.49
N GLN A 88 3.79 -13.80 9.77
CA GLN A 88 4.49 -12.60 10.23
C GLN A 88 5.98 -12.63 9.84
N ALA A 89 6.67 -13.75 10.07
CA ALA A 89 8.08 -13.91 9.69
C ALA A 89 8.29 -13.79 8.17
N ALA A 90 7.46 -14.46 7.37
CA ALA A 90 7.49 -14.33 5.91
C ALA A 90 7.16 -12.90 5.45
N SER A 91 6.23 -12.23 6.12
CA SER A 91 5.88 -10.83 5.82
C SER A 91 7.04 -9.89 6.12
N ILE A 92 7.77 -10.10 7.23
CA ILE A 92 8.96 -9.31 7.55
C ILE A 92 10.00 -9.47 6.44
N ALA A 93 10.30 -10.70 6.03
CA ALA A 93 11.23 -10.94 4.93
C ALA A 93 10.79 -10.27 3.63
N ALA A 94 9.51 -10.37 3.27
CA ALA A 94 8.95 -9.73 2.09
C ALA A 94 8.98 -8.19 2.17
N TRP A 95 8.72 -7.58 3.33
CA TRP A 95 8.80 -6.13 3.48
C TRP A 95 10.24 -5.61 3.49
N SER A 96 11.20 -6.41 3.94
CA SER A 96 12.62 -6.03 3.99
C SER A 96 13.37 -6.19 2.67
N ASP A 97 12.82 -6.94 1.71
CA ASP A 97 13.40 -7.12 0.39
C ASP A 97 12.74 -6.21 -0.64
N GLU A 98 13.56 -5.53 -1.45
CA GLU A 98 13.14 -4.69 -2.57
C GLU A 98 13.53 -5.30 -3.92
N GLU A 99 14.42 -6.30 -3.95
CA GLU A 99 14.89 -6.91 -5.21
C GLU A 99 13.74 -7.60 -5.95
N HIS A 100 12.95 -8.44 -5.25
CA HIS A 100 11.77 -9.06 -5.84
C HIS A 100 10.71 -8.03 -6.28
N VAL A 101 10.65 -6.87 -5.63
CA VAL A 101 9.69 -5.81 -5.99
C VAL A 101 10.08 -5.16 -7.32
N ILE A 102 11.38 -4.89 -7.50
CA ILE A 102 11.92 -4.34 -8.75
C ILE A 102 11.70 -5.31 -9.90
N GLU A 103 11.99 -6.61 -9.70
CA GLU A 103 11.73 -7.65 -10.69
C GLU A 103 10.23 -7.71 -11.05
N ASN A 104 9.36 -7.73 -10.04
CA ASN A 104 7.93 -7.73 -10.25
C ASN A 104 7.44 -6.50 -11.03
N ARG A 105 7.93 -5.30 -10.70
CA ARG A 105 7.61 -4.06 -11.43
C ARG A 105 8.01 -4.15 -12.90
N THR A 106 9.17 -4.72 -13.19
CA THR A 106 9.67 -4.93 -14.56
C THR A 106 8.69 -5.80 -15.35
N LEU A 107 8.28 -6.94 -14.79
CA LEU A 107 7.29 -7.83 -15.40
C LEU A 107 5.92 -7.17 -15.61
N TYR A 108 5.47 -6.32 -14.69
CA TYR A 108 4.24 -5.55 -14.88
C TYR A 108 4.38 -4.56 -16.04
N GLN A 109 5.53 -3.88 -16.16
CA GLN A 109 5.75 -2.93 -17.24
C GLN A 109 5.78 -3.60 -18.61
N GLU A 110 6.37 -4.78 -18.74
CA GLU A 110 6.35 -5.56 -19.98
C GLU A 110 4.90 -5.89 -20.40
N LYS A 111 4.07 -6.31 -19.44
CA LYS A 111 2.64 -6.58 -19.67
C LYS A 111 1.89 -5.33 -20.11
N PHE A 112 2.10 -4.20 -19.44
CA PHE A 112 1.46 -2.94 -19.81
C PHE A 112 1.89 -2.49 -21.21
N THR A 113 3.18 -2.58 -21.53
CA THR A 113 3.70 -2.25 -22.87
C THR A 113 3.04 -3.11 -23.95
N ALA A 114 2.97 -4.42 -23.73
CA ALA A 114 2.34 -5.35 -24.68
C ALA A 114 0.84 -5.06 -24.89
N VAL A 115 0.11 -4.76 -23.81
CA VAL A 115 -1.34 -4.46 -23.89
C VAL A 115 -1.59 -3.10 -24.53
N LEU A 116 -0.81 -2.07 -24.17
CA LEU A 116 -0.95 -0.73 -24.74
C LEU A 116 -0.62 -0.72 -26.24
N GLU A 117 0.34 -1.52 -26.69
CA GLU A 117 0.63 -1.66 -28.13
C GLU A 117 -0.55 -2.24 -28.91
N VAL A 118 -1.28 -3.20 -28.32
CA VAL A 118 -2.49 -3.78 -28.94
C VAL A 118 -3.67 -2.81 -28.91
N LEU A 119 -3.80 -2.03 -27.84
CA LEU A 119 -4.94 -1.14 -27.62
C LEU A 119 -4.74 0.28 -28.18
N LYS A 120 -3.56 0.61 -28.72
CA LYS A 120 -3.21 1.98 -29.13
C LYS A 120 -4.20 2.62 -30.11
N ASP A 121 -4.80 1.84 -31.01
CA ASP A 121 -5.75 2.34 -32.01
C ASP A 121 -7.21 2.38 -31.50
N ALA A 122 -7.46 1.78 -30.33
CA ALA A 122 -8.78 1.74 -29.68
C ALA A 122 -8.90 2.70 -28.48
N LEU A 123 -7.78 3.25 -28.02
CA LEU A 123 -7.73 4.27 -26.98
C LEU A 123 -7.82 5.67 -27.63
N PRO A 124 -8.63 6.59 -27.10
CA PRO A 124 -8.79 7.95 -27.63
C PRO A 124 -7.51 8.78 -27.55
#